data_AF-A0A497IJF1-F1
#
_entry.id   AF-A0A497IJF1-F1
#
_cell.length_a   1.000
_cell.length_b   1.000
_cell.length_c   1.000
_cell.angle_alpha   90.00
_cell.angle_beta   90.00
_cell.angle_gamma   90.00
#
_symmetry.space_group_name_H-M   'P 1'
#
loop_
_entity.id
_entity.type
_entity.pdbx_description
1 polymer ?
#
loop_
_entity_poly.entity_id
_entity_poly.type
_entity_poly.pdbx_seq_one_letter_code
_entity_poly.pdbx_strand_id
1 'polypeptide(L)'
;MKDVETIIKACIDIAKSIDAPIICLSNLTVETDEVPVIIAASNMLNVDGLLSPAGPISDREQLLRISSRMASEGETAEEQVSDAGVVSYIRGVLAGGRVVGLVELPDAISIVVHDLEENPVIKEIMDCGDRVDMRLLVSVLNVAFDIASFGREGVSIGCAFIIGDVEEVMHRSHQLVLNPYYGHKREECDVLDPSTWEAIKEFAQLDGVIVIDDGGIVIAAGRYLDVDASEISIKQGLGARHAAVAAITRDTQAVGVAVSQTGGTIRIFKDGIAVVEIAPTTKITGVHGIDAR
;
A
#
# COMPACT_ATOMS: atom_id res chain seq x y z
N MET A 1 10.91 -32.21 3.72
CA MET A 1 12.17 -31.57 3.25
C MET A 1 12.38 -31.74 1.75
N LYS A 2 12.44 -32.96 1.17
CA LYS A 2 12.63 -33.13 -0.30
C LYS A 2 11.55 -32.50 -1.18
N ASP A 3 10.30 -32.48 -0.72
CA ASP A 3 9.20 -31.95 -1.54
C ASP A 3 9.24 -30.41 -1.64
N VAL A 4 9.78 -29.74 -0.61
CA VAL A 4 9.90 -28.27 -0.56
C VAL A 4 10.92 -27.77 -1.57
N GLU A 5 12.10 -28.39 -1.64
CA GLU A 5 13.12 -28.05 -2.65
C GLU A 5 12.57 -28.20 -4.08
N THR A 6 11.74 -29.22 -4.31
CA THR A 6 11.12 -29.47 -5.60
C THR A 6 10.12 -28.36 -5.97
N ILE A 7 9.33 -27.89 -4.99
CA ILE A 7 8.37 -26.78 -5.18
C ILE A 7 9.11 -25.47 -5.44
N ILE A 8 10.16 -25.15 -4.68
CA ILE A 8 10.98 -23.95 -4.89
C ILE A 8 11.58 -23.97 -6.30
N LYS A 9 12.13 -25.11 -6.72
CA LYS A 9 12.66 -25.27 -8.08
C LYS A 9 11.57 -25.05 -9.14
N ALA A 10 10.37 -25.60 -8.95
CA ALA A 10 9.26 -25.39 -9.87
C ALA A 10 8.84 -23.92 -9.94
N CYS A 11 8.81 -23.21 -8.80
CA CYS A 11 8.54 -21.78 -8.74
C CYS A 11 9.57 -20.97 -9.55
N ILE A 12 10.87 -21.27 -9.36
CA ILE A 12 11.96 -20.66 -10.11
C ILE A 12 11.84 -20.94 -11.62
N ASP A 13 11.56 -22.18 -11.99
CA ASP A 13 11.42 -22.57 -13.40
C ASP A 13 10.21 -21.87 -14.07
N ILE A 14 9.09 -21.71 -13.35
CA ILE A 14 7.93 -20.94 -13.82
C ILE A 14 8.32 -19.47 -14.00
N ALA A 15 8.92 -18.85 -12.98
CA ALA A 15 9.33 -17.44 -13.00
C ALA A 15 10.25 -17.12 -14.19
N LYS A 16 11.26 -17.96 -14.44
CA LYS A 16 12.12 -17.83 -15.63
C LYS A 16 11.36 -17.94 -16.93
N SER A 17 10.43 -18.90 -17.02
CA SER A 17 9.71 -19.18 -18.27
C SER A 17 8.82 -18.02 -18.72
N ILE A 18 8.40 -17.17 -17.78
CA ILE A 18 7.56 -15.99 -18.05
C ILE A 18 8.28 -14.66 -17.83
N ASP A 19 9.60 -14.68 -17.59
CA ASP A 19 10.43 -13.50 -17.28
C ASP A 19 9.84 -12.63 -16.17
N ALA A 20 9.47 -13.27 -15.05
CA ALA A 20 8.85 -12.62 -13.90
C ALA A 20 9.72 -12.74 -12.65
N PRO A 21 9.76 -11.70 -11.79
CA PRO A 21 10.34 -11.80 -10.46
C PRO A 21 9.47 -12.67 -9.55
N ILE A 22 10.10 -13.23 -8.52
CA ILE A 22 9.44 -14.01 -7.48
C ILE A 22 9.09 -13.10 -6.29
N ILE A 23 7.87 -13.22 -5.78
CA ILE A 23 7.49 -12.70 -4.46
C ILE A 23 7.41 -13.88 -3.50
N CYS A 24 8.34 -13.96 -2.55
CA CYS A 24 8.37 -14.98 -1.52
C CYS A 24 7.67 -14.47 -0.25
N LEU A 25 6.50 -15.04 0.04
CA LEU A 25 5.68 -14.83 1.24
C LEU A 25 5.71 -16.12 2.07
N SER A 26 6.91 -16.52 2.47
CA SER A 26 7.14 -17.71 3.26
C SER A 26 8.40 -17.58 4.09
N ASN A 27 8.59 -18.47 5.06
CA ASN A 27 9.89 -18.57 5.73
C ASN A 27 10.88 -19.42 4.93
N LEU A 28 10.51 -19.85 3.71
CA LEU A 28 11.35 -20.63 2.83
C LEU A 28 12.40 -19.73 2.18
N THR A 29 13.64 -20.23 2.13
CA THR A 29 14.72 -19.54 1.44
C THR A 29 14.67 -19.87 -0.04
N VAL A 30 14.54 -18.85 -0.89
CA VAL A 30 14.65 -18.96 -2.35
C VAL A 30 15.99 -18.36 -2.76
N GLU A 31 17.01 -19.21 -2.95
CA GLU A 31 18.33 -18.79 -3.41
C GLU A 31 18.46 -19.01 -4.92
N THR A 32 18.51 -17.92 -5.69
CA THR A 32 18.68 -17.97 -7.15
C THR A 32 19.27 -16.66 -7.67
N ASP A 33 20.17 -16.76 -8.64
CA ASP A 33 20.71 -15.62 -9.40
C ASP A 33 20.00 -15.46 -10.77
N GLU A 34 19.01 -16.31 -11.06
CA GLU A 34 18.43 -16.44 -12.38
C GLU A 34 17.19 -15.56 -12.58
N VAL A 35 16.49 -15.26 -11.50
CA VAL A 35 15.36 -14.31 -11.46
C VAL A 35 15.43 -13.47 -10.20
N PRO A 36 14.93 -12.22 -10.23
CA PRO A 36 14.88 -11.42 -9.02
C PRO A 36 13.91 -12.01 -8.00
N VAL A 37 14.23 -11.86 -6.71
CA VAL A 37 13.44 -12.37 -5.59
C VAL A 37 13.15 -11.24 -4.61
N ILE A 38 11.88 -11.03 -4.32
CA ILE A 38 11.37 -10.09 -3.33
C ILE A 38 10.87 -10.90 -2.15
N ILE A 39 11.41 -10.64 -0.97
CA ILE A 39 10.96 -11.26 0.27
C ILE A 39 9.97 -10.32 0.93
N ALA A 40 8.77 -10.82 1.18
CA ALA A 40 7.71 -10.08 1.83
C ALA A 40 7.18 -10.86 3.04
N ALA A 41 6.79 -10.14 4.08
CA ALA A 41 6.07 -10.66 5.22
C ALA A 41 4.65 -10.11 5.21
N SER A 42 3.65 -10.98 5.35
CA SER A 42 2.25 -10.60 5.51
C SER A 42 1.75 -11.04 6.88
N ASN A 43 1.14 -10.11 7.62
CA ASN A 43 0.55 -10.37 8.94
C ASN A 43 -0.97 -10.65 8.88
N MET A 44 -1.47 -11.19 7.76
CA MET A 44 -2.88 -11.58 7.64
C MET A 44 -3.25 -12.58 8.76
N LEU A 45 -4.26 -12.23 9.57
CA LEU A 45 -4.79 -13.11 10.60
C LEU A 45 -5.61 -14.23 9.94
N ASN A 46 -5.10 -15.46 9.97
CA ASN A 46 -5.86 -16.64 9.55
C ASN A 46 -7.00 -16.91 10.55
N VAL A 47 -8.22 -16.51 10.19
CA VAL A 47 -9.42 -16.64 11.05
C VAL A 47 -9.98 -18.08 11.05
N ASP A 48 -9.58 -18.91 10.09
CA ASP A 48 -10.14 -20.25 9.85
C ASP A 48 -9.79 -21.32 10.92
N GLY A 49 -8.91 -20.99 11.88
CA GLY A 49 -8.56 -21.90 12.98
C GLY A 49 -9.66 -22.11 14.04
N LEU A 50 -10.76 -21.35 14.00
CA LEU A 50 -11.71 -21.27 15.13
C LEU A 50 -12.90 -22.26 15.10
N LEU A 51 -13.04 -23.12 14.08
CA LEU A 51 -14.16 -24.05 14.00
C LEU A 51 -13.69 -25.50 13.83
N SER A 52 -13.28 -26.11 14.94
CA SER A 52 -13.22 -27.57 15.07
C SER A 52 -14.53 -28.08 15.68
N PRO A 53 -15.41 -28.78 14.95
CA PRO A 53 -16.58 -29.41 15.55
C PRO A 53 -16.21 -30.73 16.23
N ALA A 54 -16.87 -30.99 17.36
CA ALA A 54 -16.82 -32.26 18.06
C ALA A 54 -17.76 -33.29 17.39
N GLY A 55 -17.21 -34.34 16.76
CA GLY A 55 -17.98 -35.52 16.31
C GLY A 55 -17.42 -36.23 15.07
N PRO A 56 -17.80 -37.50 14.82
CA PRO A 56 -17.43 -38.23 13.61
C PRO A 56 -18.16 -37.64 12.38
N ILE A 57 -17.39 -37.39 11.32
CA ILE A 57 -17.81 -36.74 10.07
C ILE A 57 -17.82 -37.82 8.97
N SER A 58 -18.76 -37.77 8.03
CA SER A 58 -18.79 -38.71 6.90
C SER A 58 -17.68 -38.43 5.87
N ASP A 59 -17.23 -39.44 5.11
CA ASP A 59 -16.17 -39.30 4.09
C ASP A 59 -16.50 -38.20 3.04
N ARG A 60 -17.79 -38.06 2.69
CA ARG A 60 -18.27 -37.02 1.77
C ARG A 60 -18.13 -35.61 2.36
N GLU A 61 -18.44 -35.45 3.64
CA GLU A 61 -18.26 -34.18 4.35
C GLU A 61 -16.78 -33.84 4.57
N GLN A 62 -15.91 -34.86 4.77
CA GLN A 62 -14.46 -34.67 4.81
C GLN A 62 -13.93 -34.14 3.48
N LEU A 63 -14.31 -34.75 2.36
CA LEU A 63 -13.92 -34.29 1.01
C LEU A 63 -14.38 -32.86 0.73
N LEU A 64 -15.63 -32.52 1.08
CA LEU A 64 -16.16 -31.17 0.92
C LEU A 64 -15.34 -30.15 1.73
N ARG A 65 -14.98 -30.48 2.98
CA ARG A 65 -14.15 -29.60 3.83
C ARG A 65 -12.75 -29.38 3.28
N ILE A 66 -12.11 -30.43 2.75
CA ILE A 66 -10.80 -30.30 2.11
C ILE A 66 -10.92 -29.37 0.90
N SER A 67 -11.93 -29.58 0.05
CA SER A 67 -12.12 -28.74 -1.14
C SER A 67 -12.38 -27.27 -0.81
N SER A 68 -13.17 -26.98 0.23
CA SER A 68 -13.46 -25.61 0.64
C SER A 68 -12.22 -24.93 1.25
N ARG A 69 -11.42 -25.68 2.02
CA ARG A 69 -10.17 -25.16 2.58
C ARG A 69 -9.18 -24.84 1.47
N MET A 70 -8.98 -25.74 0.51
CA MET A 70 -8.07 -25.50 -0.62
C MET A 70 -8.49 -24.28 -1.44
N ALA A 71 -9.80 -24.06 -1.63
CA ALA A 71 -10.30 -22.86 -2.32
C ALA A 71 -10.00 -21.58 -1.53
N SER A 72 -10.30 -21.58 -0.22
CA SER A 72 -10.00 -20.46 0.70
C SER A 72 -8.50 -20.13 0.75
N GLU A 73 -7.67 -21.16 0.85
CA GLU A 73 -6.20 -21.07 0.85
C GLU A 73 -5.66 -20.50 -0.46
N GLY A 74 -6.22 -20.93 -1.59
CA GLY A 74 -5.87 -20.39 -2.91
C GLY A 74 -6.21 -18.91 -3.06
N GLU A 75 -7.40 -18.51 -2.63
CA GLU A 75 -7.84 -17.10 -2.62
C GLU A 75 -6.94 -16.26 -1.71
N THR A 76 -6.63 -16.76 -0.51
CA THR A 76 -5.72 -16.10 0.43
C THR A 76 -4.31 -15.91 -0.15
N ALA A 77 -3.76 -16.94 -0.81
CA ALA A 77 -2.45 -16.86 -1.44
C ALA A 77 -2.43 -15.83 -2.59
N GLU A 78 -3.49 -15.78 -3.39
CA GLU A 78 -3.63 -14.81 -4.47
C GLU A 78 -3.70 -13.38 -3.94
N GLU A 79 -4.52 -13.14 -2.92
CA GLU A 79 -4.64 -11.84 -2.25
C GLU A 79 -3.30 -11.38 -1.67
N GLN A 80 -2.57 -12.25 -0.96
CA GLN A 80 -1.26 -11.91 -0.40
C GLN A 80 -0.22 -11.55 -1.46
N VAL A 81 -0.21 -12.28 -2.59
CA VAL A 81 0.72 -12.02 -3.71
C VAL A 81 0.36 -10.73 -4.44
N SER A 82 -0.94 -10.49 -4.64
CA SER A 82 -1.47 -9.23 -5.17
C SER A 82 -1.03 -8.05 -4.30
N ASP A 83 -1.29 -8.10 -2.99
CA ASP A 83 -0.94 -7.04 -2.04
C ASP A 83 0.57 -6.78 -2.02
N ALA A 84 1.37 -7.84 -1.98
CA ALA A 84 2.82 -7.71 -2.02
C ALA A 84 3.29 -7.09 -3.33
N GLY A 85 2.71 -7.49 -4.47
CA GLY A 85 3.03 -6.91 -5.77
C GLY A 85 2.68 -5.43 -5.85
N VAL A 86 1.53 -5.00 -5.33
CA VAL A 86 1.13 -3.60 -5.23
C VAL A 86 2.12 -2.80 -4.38
N VAL A 87 2.47 -3.31 -3.19
CA VAL A 87 3.44 -2.64 -2.31
C VAL A 87 4.81 -2.56 -2.99
N SER A 88 5.28 -3.63 -3.63
CA SER A 88 6.55 -3.64 -4.35
C SER A 88 6.58 -2.69 -5.54
N TYR A 89 5.47 -2.53 -6.26
CA TYR A 89 5.32 -1.54 -7.32
C TYR A 89 5.47 -0.12 -6.76
N ILE A 90 4.75 0.21 -5.67
CA ILE A 90 4.81 1.53 -5.05
C ILE A 90 6.19 1.82 -4.45
N ARG A 91 6.85 0.82 -3.87
CA ARG A 91 8.22 0.94 -3.35
C ARG A 91 9.29 1.04 -4.45
N GLY A 92 8.90 1.00 -5.73
CA GLY A 92 9.82 1.06 -6.87
C GLY A 92 10.69 -0.19 -7.02
N VAL A 93 10.38 -1.26 -6.27
CA VAL A 93 11.06 -2.56 -6.34
C VAL A 93 10.61 -3.32 -7.60
N LEU A 94 9.35 -3.14 -8.00
CA LEU A 94 8.80 -3.67 -9.25
C LEU A 94 8.44 -2.55 -10.21
N ALA A 95 8.64 -2.81 -11.50
CA ALA A 95 8.20 -1.92 -12.57
C ALA A 95 6.76 -2.20 -13.06
N GLY A 96 6.13 -3.28 -12.57
CA GLY A 96 4.85 -3.81 -13.06
C GLY A 96 5.01 -5.17 -13.74
N GLY A 97 3.97 -5.60 -14.47
CA GLY A 97 3.96 -6.88 -15.19
C GLY A 97 3.62 -8.09 -14.31
N ARG A 98 4.04 -9.28 -14.76
CA ARG A 98 3.74 -10.53 -14.06
C ARG A 98 4.69 -10.77 -12.91
N VAL A 99 4.17 -11.38 -11.85
CA VAL A 99 4.94 -11.86 -10.70
C VAL A 99 4.59 -13.32 -10.42
N VAL A 100 5.56 -14.06 -9.89
CA VAL A 100 5.33 -15.41 -9.37
C VAL A 100 5.41 -15.38 -7.84
N GLY A 101 4.27 -15.58 -7.19
CA GLY A 101 4.18 -15.70 -5.74
C GLY A 101 4.52 -17.11 -5.27
N LEU A 102 5.35 -17.22 -4.23
CA LEU A 102 5.54 -18.43 -3.44
C LEU A 102 5.02 -18.17 -2.02
N VAL A 103 3.91 -18.82 -1.66
CA VAL A 103 3.21 -18.57 -0.39
C VAL A 103 3.20 -19.85 0.45
N GLU A 104 3.64 -19.75 1.70
CA GLU A 104 3.53 -20.84 2.67
C GLU A 104 2.27 -20.64 3.52
N LEU A 105 1.35 -21.58 3.40
CA LEU A 105 0.09 -21.65 4.15
C LEU A 105 0.20 -22.75 5.21
N PRO A 106 -0.71 -22.81 6.21
CA PRO A 106 -0.61 -23.76 7.31
C PRO A 106 -0.45 -25.23 6.89
N ASP A 107 -1.19 -25.65 5.85
CA ASP A 107 -1.23 -27.04 5.37
C ASP A 107 -0.71 -27.19 3.92
N ALA A 108 -0.22 -26.12 3.27
CA ALA A 108 0.13 -26.12 1.85
C ALA A 108 1.22 -25.08 1.48
N ILE A 109 1.87 -25.28 0.34
CA ILE A 109 2.69 -24.24 -0.33
C ILE A 109 2.04 -23.96 -1.68
N SER A 110 1.73 -22.70 -1.94
CA SER A 110 1.08 -22.25 -3.18
C SER A 110 2.07 -21.52 -4.08
N ILE A 111 1.99 -21.78 -5.39
CA ILE A 111 2.63 -20.97 -6.42
C ILE A 111 1.53 -20.23 -7.17
N VAL A 112 1.57 -18.91 -7.15
CA VAL A 112 0.59 -18.03 -7.79
C VAL A 112 1.29 -17.28 -8.92
N VAL A 113 0.65 -17.14 -10.08
CA VAL A 113 1.09 -16.19 -11.11
C VAL A 113 0.06 -15.08 -11.15
N HIS A 114 0.48 -13.85 -10.90
CA HIS A 114 -0.39 -12.69 -10.85
C HIS A 114 0.11 -11.62 -11.83
N ASP A 115 -0.83 -10.96 -12.53
CA ASP A 115 -0.52 -9.91 -13.50
C ASP A 115 -0.85 -8.55 -12.90
N LEU A 116 0.18 -7.79 -12.52
CA LEU A 116 0.02 -6.50 -11.84
C LEU A 116 -0.59 -5.42 -12.74
N GLU A 117 -0.50 -5.57 -14.07
CA GLU A 117 -1.13 -4.64 -15.00
C GLU A 117 -2.66 -4.75 -14.96
N GLU A 118 -3.17 -5.92 -14.62
CA GLU A 118 -4.61 -6.17 -14.48
C GLU A 118 -5.13 -5.88 -13.07
N ASN A 119 -4.23 -5.62 -12.11
CA ASN A 119 -4.58 -5.37 -10.73
C ASN A 119 -5.41 -4.08 -10.58
N PRO A 120 -6.59 -4.14 -9.94
CA PRO A 120 -7.49 -2.99 -9.84
C PRO A 120 -6.86 -1.84 -9.05
N VAL A 121 -6.07 -2.11 -8.01
CA VAL A 121 -5.40 -1.06 -7.23
C VAL A 121 -4.38 -0.32 -8.07
N ILE A 122 -3.59 -1.03 -8.87
CA ILE A 122 -2.59 -0.41 -9.75
C ILE A 122 -3.27 0.42 -10.83
N LYS A 123 -4.39 -0.04 -11.41
CA LYS A 123 -5.19 0.74 -12.36
C LYS A 123 -5.69 2.04 -11.76
N GLU A 124 -6.27 2.00 -10.56
CA GLU A 124 -6.76 3.21 -9.88
C GLU A 124 -5.62 4.18 -9.51
N ILE A 125 -4.44 3.67 -9.14
CA ILE A 125 -3.23 4.49 -8.96
C ILE A 125 -2.82 5.17 -10.27
N MET A 126 -2.77 4.42 -11.38
CA MET A 126 -2.43 4.97 -12.69
C MET A 126 -3.45 6.00 -13.17
N ASP A 127 -4.74 5.78 -12.90
CA ASP A 127 -5.82 6.70 -13.22
C ASP A 127 -5.72 8.03 -12.46
N CYS A 128 -5.01 8.09 -11.33
CA CYS A 128 -4.69 9.36 -10.66
C CYS A 128 -3.66 10.21 -11.44
N GLY A 129 -2.94 9.60 -12.39
CA GLY A 129 -1.96 10.25 -13.25
C GLY A 129 -2.54 11.31 -14.19
N ASP A 130 -3.87 11.37 -14.35
CA ASP A 130 -4.57 12.45 -15.06
C ASP A 130 -4.66 13.76 -14.26
N ARG A 131 -4.45 13.71 -12.95
CA ARG A 131 -4.44 14.86 -12.02
C ARG A 131 -3.05 15.26 -11.60
N VAL A 132 -2.22 14.29 -11.24
CA VAL A 132 -0.92 14.52 -10.59
C VAL A 132 0.18 13.70 -11.24
N ASP A 133 1.41 14.20 -11.24
CA ASP A 133 2.57 13.43 -11.73
C ASP A 133 2.72 12.14 -10.90
N MET A 134 2.80 10.99 -11.59
CA MET A 134 2.92 9.69 -10.92
C MET A 134 4.13 9.58 -10.00
N ARG A 135 5.23 10.27 -10.30
CA ARG A 135 6.41 10.30 -9.42
C ARG A 135 6.08 10.96 -8.09
N LEU A 136 5.27 12.02 -8.08
CA LEU A 136 4.81 12.69 -6.87
C LEU A 136 3.91 11.78 -6.05
N LEU A 137 2.92 11.16 -6.69
CA LEU A 137 2.01 10.25 -6.00
C LEU A 137 2.77 9.08 -5.38
N VAL A 138 3.71 8.48 -6.12
CA VAL A 138 4.56 7.39 -5.61
C VAL A 138 5.44 7.85 -4.46
N SER A 139 6.08 9.02 -4.53
CA SER A 139 6.88 9.55 -3.41
C SER A 139 6.04 9.79 -2.16
N VAL A 140 4.85 10.39 -2.31
CA VAL A 140 3.92 10.60 -1.19
C VAL A 140 3.44 9.27 -0.62
N LEU A 141 3.11 8.29 -1.46
CA LEU A 141 2.73 6.96 -0.99
C LEU A 141 3.86 6.27 -0.23
N ASN A 142 5.12 6.42 -0.64
CA ASN A 142 6.26 5.89 0.09
C ASN A 142 6.38 6.49 1.49
N VAL A 143 6.24 7.82 1.62
CA VAL A 143 6.20 8.50 2.92
C VAL A 143 5.01 8.00 3.75
N ALA A 144 3.83 7.85 3.13
CA ALA A 144 2.63 7.33 3.77
C ALA A 144 2.82 5.89 4.28
N PHE A 145 3.50 5.03 3.51
CA PHE A 145 3.83 3.67 3.93
C PHE A 145 4.78 3.61 5.12
N ASP A 146 5.78 4.49 5.16
CA ASP A 146 6.67 4.61 6.31
C ASP A 146 5.89 5.00 7.56
N ILE A 147 5.02 6.02 7.44
CA ILE A 147 4.17 6.47 8.54
C ILE A 147 3.22 5.36 9.00
N ALA A 148 2.58 4.66 8.06
CA ALA A 148 1.66 3.57 8.35
C ALA A 148 2.36 2.39 9.05
N SER A 149 3.59 2.07 8.63
CA SER A 149 4.32 0.88 9.08
C SER A 149 5.05 1.07 10.40
N PHE A 150 5.57 2.28 10.65
CA PHE A 150 6.45 2.57 11.78
C PHE A 150 5.87 3.59 12.75
N GLY A 151 4.84 4.34 12.33
CA GLY A 151 4.37 5.50 13.06
C GLY A 151 5.49 6.53 13.23
N ARG A 152 5.45 7.27 14.34
CA ARG A 152 6.56 8.11 14.80
C ARG A 152 6.93 7.71 16.22
N GLU A 153 8.22 7.45 16.44
CA GLU A 153 8.74 7.03 17.75
C GLU A 153 7.97 5.82 18.34
N GLY A 154 7.47 4.93 17.47
CA GLY A 154 6.69 3.75 17.84
C GLY A 154 5.20 4.02 18.12
N VAL A 155 4.72 5.25 17.95
CA VAL A 155 3.32 5.64 18.10
C VAL A 155 2.66 5.75 16.73
N SER A 156 1.53 5.06 16.55
CA SER A 156 0.74 5.19 15.32
C SER A 156 0.19 6.60 15.20
N ILE A 157 0.45 7.24 14.05
CA ILE A 157 -0.05 8.58 13.73
C ILE A 157 -0.92 8.51 12.48
N GLY A 158 -1.98 9.31 12.46
CA GLY A 158 -2.77 9.53 11.25
C GLY A 158 -2.41 10.88 10.65
N CYS A 159 -2.26 10.93 9.33
CA CYS A 159 -1.91 12.14 8.60
C CYS A 159 -2.64 12.17 7.24
N ALA A 160 -2.57 13.30 6.54
CA ALA A 160 -3.05 13.39 5.18
C ALA A 160 -2.20 14.36 4.35
N PHE A 161 -2.12 14.06 3.06
CA PHE A 161 -1.41 14.81 2.03
C PHE A 161 -2.41 15.23 0.95
N ILE A 162 -2.33 16.47 0.49
CA ILE A 162 -3.08 16.99 -0.66
C ILE A 162 -2.07 17.40 -1.72
N ILE A 163 -2.21 16.87 -2.92
CA ILE A 163 -1.25 17.02 -4.02
C ILE A 163 -1.93 17.73 -5.18
N GLY A 164 -1.33 18.84 -5.63
CA GLY A 164 -1.80 19.63 -6.77
C GLY A 164 -2.93 20.60 -6.43
N ASP A 165 -3.34 21.36 -7.45
CA ASP A 165 -4.35 22.44 -7.37
C ASP A 165 -4.17 23.37 -6.15
N VAL A 166 -2.90 23.73 -5.91
CA VAL A 166 -2.50 24.32 -4.62
C VAL A 166 -3.19 25.66 -4.37
N GLU A 167 -3.45 26.46 -5.39
CA GLU A 167 -4.13 27.76 -5.21
C GLU A 167 -5.54 27.58 -4.64
N GLU A 168 -6.33 26.66 -5.21
CA GLU A 168 -7.70 26.40 -4.75
C GLU A 168 -7.70 25.70 -3.39
N VAL A 169 -6.81 24.73 -3.19
CA VAL A 169 -6.64 24.07 -1.88
C VAL A 169 -6.33 25.11 -0.81
N MET A 170 -5.44 26.06 -1.09
CA MET A 170 -5.04 27.10 -0.14
C MET A 170 -6.15 28.13 0.09
N HIS A 171 -6.99 28.41 -0.90
CA HIS A 171 -8.19 29.26 -0.72
C HIS A 171 -9.21 28.60 0.21
N ARG A 172 -9.35 27.27 0.15
CA ARG A 172 -10.30 26.48 0.95
C ARG A 172 -9.71 25.95 2.25
N SER A 173 -8.73 26.65 2.80
CA SER A 173 -8.04 26.18 4.00
C SER A 173 -7.32 27.29 4.73
N HIS A 174 -7.13 27.09 6.04
CA HIS A 174 -6.38 28.00 6.88
C HIS A 174 -5.35 27.27 7.73
N GLN A 175 -4.36 28.03 8.17
CA GLN A 175 -3.23 27.50 8.94
C GLN A 175 -3.63 27.36 10.42
N LEU A 176 -3.47 26.16 11.02
CA LEU A 176 -3.76 25.94 12.45
C LEU A 176 -2.60 26.30 13.37
N VAL A 177 -1.38 25.98 12.92
CA VAL A 177 -0.12 26.16 13.66
C VAL A 177 0.90 26.84 12.76
N LEU A 178 2.02 27.36 13.26
CA LEU A 178 3.03 27.95 12.36
C LEU A 178 3.46 26.94 11.28
N ASN A 179 3.46 27.36 10.02
CA ASN A 179 3.85 26.50 8.90
C ASN A 179 5.37 26.24 8.97
N PRO A 180 5.82 25.00 9.20
CA PRO A 180 7.24 24.71 9.32
C PRO A 180 8.00 24.79 7.99
N TYR A 181 7.31 24.84 6.85
CA TYR A 181 7.93 24.96 5.52
C TYR A 181 8.11 26.42 5.06
N TYR A 182 7.56 27.39 5.80
CA TYR A 182 7.62 28.79 5.40
C TYR A 182 9.05 29.35 5.55
N GLY A 183 9.60 29.87 4.44
CA GLY A 183 10.93 30.50 4.41
C GLY A 183 12.10 29.53 4.18
N HIS A 184 11.81 28.23 4.02
CA HIS A 184 12.79 27.23 3.64
C HIS A 184 13.05 27.23 2.13
N LYS A 185 14.19 26.66 1.72
CA LYS A 185 14.51 26.56 0.29
C LYS A 185 13.70 25.43 -0.33
N ARG A 186 13.42 25.53 -1.64
CA ARG A 186 12.61 24.54 -2.37
C ARG A 186 13.21 23.14 -2.25
N GLU A 187 14.55 23.02 -2.29
CA GLU A 187 15.24 21.72 -2.23
C GLU A 187 15.06 21.03 -0.87
N GLU A 188 14.85 21.80 0.22
CA GLU A 188 14.62 21.27 1.57
C GLU A 188 13.15 20.85 1.77
N CYS A 189 12.29 21.15 0.79
CA CYS A 189 10.85 20.97 0.83
C CYS A 189 10.35 20.02 -0.27
N ASP A 190 11.25 19.38 -1.02
CA ASP A 190 10.92 18.57 -2.18
C ASP A 190 10.61 17.12 -1.77
N VAL A 191 9.38 16.66 -1.99
CA VAL A 191 8.97 15.27 -1.71
C VAL A 191 9.58 14.28 -2.69
N LEU A 192 10.08 14.72 -3.85
CA LEU A 192 10.79 13.85 -4.80
C LEU A 192 12.18 13.47 -4.31
N ASP A 193 12.76 14.22 -3.38
CA ASP A 193 14.04 13.88 -2.74
C ASP A 193 13.80 13.05 -1.47
N PRO A 194 14.17 11.75 -1.43
CA PRO A 194 14.03 10.92 -0.23
C PRO A 194 14.76 11.47 1.00
N SER A 195 15.77 12.34 0.83
CA SER A 195 16.48 12.96 1.94
C SER A 195 15.60 13.87 2.81
N THR A 196 14.50 14.40 2.26
CA THR A 196 13.56 15.29 2.95
C THR A 196 12.49 14.53 3.74
N TRP A 197 12.31 13.22 3.47
CA TRP A 197 11.17 12.45 3.97
C TRP A 197 11.12 12.35 5.50
N GLU A 198 12.26 12.35 6.20
CA GLU A 198 12.27 12.39 7.66
C GLU A 198 11.64 13.68 8.22
N ALA A 199 11.89 14.83 7.58
CA ALA A 199 11.27 16.09 7.97
C ALA A 199 9.76 16.08 7.68
N ILE A 200 9.35 15.53 6.53
CA ILE A 200 7.93 15.35 6.19
C ILE A 200 7.23 14.48 7.24
N LYS A 201 7.84 13.36 7.63
CA LYS A 201 7.32 12.47 8.69
C LYS A 201 7.23 13.16 10.04
N GLU A 202 8.20 14.00 10.39
CA GLU A 202 8.17 14.79 11.63
C GLU A 202 6.95 15.72 11.67
N PHE A 203 6.70 16.45 10.57
CA PHE A 203 5.60 17.41 10.49
C PHE A 203 4.23 16.78 10.19
N ALA A 204 4.18 15.52 9.73
CA ALA A 204 2.94 14.77 9.51
C ALA A 204 2.15 14.50 10.80
N GLN A 205 2.78 14.67 11.96
CA GLN A 205 2.14 14.56 13.27
C GLN A 205 1.27 15.78 13.63
N LEU A 206 1.47 16.91 12.95
CA LEU A 206 0.70 18.12 13.19
C LEU A 206 -0.77 17.90 12.82
N ASP A 207 -1.67 18.59 13.51
CA ASP A 207 -3.09 18.54 13.15
C ASP A 207 -3.33 19.32 11.86
N GLY A 208 -4.18 18.76 10.99
CA GLY A 208 -4.40 19.22 9.61
C GLY A 208 -3.76 18.31 8.56
N VAL A 209 -3.53 18.87 7.38
CA VAL A 209 -2.96 18.20 6.21
C VAL A 209 -1.62 18.82 5.82
N ILE A 210 -0.86 18.07 5.03
CA ILE A 210 0.31 18.54 4.29
C ILE A 210 -0.14 18.85 2.85
N VAL A 211 0.21 20.02 2.33
CA VAL A 211 -0.15 20.45 0.97
C VAL A 211 1.12 20.50 0.11
N ILE A 212 1.07 19.89 -1.07
CA ILE A 212 2.20 19.71 -1.99
C ILE A 212 1.81 20.28 -3.36
N ASP A 213 2.67 21.11 -3.95
CA ASP A 213 2.45 21.67 -5.29
C ASP A 213 2.71 20.64 -6.40
N ASP A 214 2.34 20.99 -7.64
CA ASP A 214 2.55 20.14 -8.84
C ASP A 214 4.03 19.89 -9.18
N GLY A 215 4.95 20.62 -8.54
CA GLY A 215 6.39 20.44 -8.66
C GLY A 215 7.00 19.55 -7.58
N GLY A 216 6.19 19.07 -6.62
CA GLY A 216 6.64 18.25 -5.49
C GLY A 216 7.08 19.03 -4.26
N ILE A 217 6.92 20.34 -4.24
CA ILE A 217 7.31 21.15 -3.10
C ILE A 217 6.19 21.19 -2.08
N VAL A 218 6.52 20.83 -0.84
CA VAL A 218 5.63 20.98 0.30
C VAL A 218 5.43 22.47 0.59
N ILE A 219 4.20 22.95 0.42
CA ILE A 219 3.82 24.35 0.60
C ILE A 219 3.43 24.63 2.04
N ALA A 220 2.74 23.70 2.68
CA ALA A 220 2.30 23.84 4.06
C ALA A 220 2.15 22.50 4.77
N ALA A 221 2.38 22.50 6.09
CA ALA A 221 1.95 21.44 6.99
C ALA A 221 1.15 22.04 8.15
N GLY A 222 0.28 21.23 8.75
CA GLY A 222 -0.58 21.67 9.85
C GLY A 222 -1.74 22.56 9.40
N ARG A 223 -2.31 22.26 8.22
CA ARG A 223 -3.32 23.10 7.57
C ARG A 223 -4.72 22.49 7.68
N TYR A 224 -5.70 23.26 8.12
CA TYR A 224 -7.10 22.82 8.23
C TYR A 224 -7.86 23.11 6.95
N LEU A 225 -8.63 22.14 6.47
CA LEU A 225 -9.44 22.27 5.26
C LEU A 225 -10.84 22.82 5.62
N ASP A 226 -11.18 23.98 5.08
CA ASP A 226 -12.47 24.66 5.22
C ASP A 226 -13.46 24.15 4.18
N VAL A 227 -13.85 22.89 4.32
CA VAL A 227 -14.66 22.15 3.33
C VAL A 227 -15.90 21.54 3.96
N ASP A 228 -17.00 21.56 3.21
CA ASP A 228 -18.23 20.89 3.62
C ASP A 228 -18.19 19.42 3.21
N ALA A 229 -18.00 18.56 4.22
CA ALA A 229 -17.96 17.11 4.08
C ALA A 229 -19.29 16.41 4.39
N SER A 230 -20.38 17.16 4.63
CA SER A 230 -21.67 16.60 5.04
C SER A 230 -22.31 15.70 3.97
N GLU A 231 -22.07 16.00 2.69
CA GLU A 231 -22.62 15.25 1.55
C GLU A 231 -21.73 14.09 1.07
N ILE A 232 -20.60 13.83 1.73
CA ILE A 232 -19.67 12.79 1.27
C ILE A 232 -20.14 11.44 1.75
N SER A 233 -20.36 10.54 0.80
CA SER A 233 -20.65 9.14 1.10
C SER A 233 -19.38 8.43 1.55
N ILE A 234 -19.02 8.63 2.80
CA ILE A 234 -17.85 8.03 3.42
C ILE A 234 -18.24 6.64 3.92
N LYS A 235 -17.46 5.61 3.57
CA LYS A 235 -17.62 4.27 4.16
C LYS A 235 -17.62 4.38 5.69
N GLN A 236 -18.49 3.62 6.37
CA GLN A 236 -18.52 3.60 7.84
C GLN A 236 -17.12 3.30 8.40
N GLY A 237 -16.68 4.11 9.37
CA GLY A 237 -15.40 3.93 10.06
C GLY A 237 -14.30 4.94 9.69
N LEU A 238 -14.50 5.81 8.70
CA LEU A 238 -13.54 6.87 8.39
C LEU A 238 -13.85 8.14 9.20
N GLY A 239 -12.81 8.69 9.84
CA GLY A 239 -12.92 9.89 10.70
C GLY A 239 -12.98 11.21 9.94
N ALA A 240 -13.15 12.31 10.67
CA ALA A 240 -13.30 13.67 10.13
C ALA A 240 -12.19 14.09 9.14
N ARG A 241 -10.94 13.64 9.34
CA ARG A 241 -9.83 13.94 8.40
C ARG A 241 -10.05 13.32 7.02
N HIS A 242 -10.50 12.08 6.96
CA HIS A 242 -10.80 11.41 5.69
C HIS A 242 -11.96 12.13 4.98
N ALA A 243 -12.96 12.58 5.75
CA ALA A 243 -14.07 13.38 5.24
C ALA A 243 -13.59 14.68 4.59
N ALA A 244 -12.69 15.40 5.27
CA ALA A 244 -12.13 16.64 4.76
C ALA A 244 -11.28 16.41 3.49
N VAL A 245 -10.49 15.33 3.44
CA VAL A 245 -9.68 14.96 2.27
C VAL A 245 -10.57 14.60 1.08
N ALA A 246 -11.63 13.83 1.29
CA ALA A 246 -12.62 13.57 0.26
C ALA A 246 -13.27 14.90 -0.21
N ALA A 247 -13.64 15.79 0.71
CA ALA A 247 -14.32 17.03 0.35
C ALA A 247 -13.44 17.96 -0.50
N ILE A 248 -12.17 18.12 -0.11
CA ILE A 248 -11.27 18.97 -0.89
C ILE A 248 -10.99 18.37 -2.27
N THR A 249 -10.85 17.06 -2.40
CA THR A 249 -10.63 16.41 -3.71
C THR A 249 -11.88 16.41 -4.60
N ARG A 250 -13.09 16.58 -4.03
CA ARG A 250 -14.33 16.84 -4.79
C ARG A 250 -14.37 18.27 -5.32
N ASP A 251 -13.94 19.23 -4.49
CA ASP A 251 -14.08 20.66 -4.76
C ASP A 251 -12.92 21.24 -5.58
N THR A 252 -11.84 20.48 -5.77
CA THR A 252 -10.60 20.87 -6.46
C THR A 252 -10.19 19.79 -7.45
N GLN A 253 -9.09 19.99 -8.18
CA GLN A 253 -8.48 18.94 -9.02
C GLN A 253 -7.33 18.21 -8.32
N ALA A 254 -7.17 18.41 -7.01
CA ALA A 254 -6.13 17.77 -6.22
C ALA A 254 -6.42 16.28 -5.98
N VAL A 255 -5.36 15.53 -5.71
CA VAL A 255 -5.43 14.15 -5.20
C VAL A 255 -5.06 14.14 -3.72
N GLY A 256 -5.82 13.39 -2.92
CA GLY A 256 -5.62 13.28 -1.49
C GLY A 256 -5.07 11.90 -1.10
N VAL A 257 -4.09 11.84 -0.21
CA VAL A 257 -3.61 10.59 0.40
C VAL A 257 -3.78 10.68 1.91
N ALA A 258 -4.50 9.74 2.51
CA ALA A 258 -4.73 9.73 3.96
C ALA A 258 -4.20 8.43 4.59
N VAL A 259 -3.55 8.56 5.74
CA VAL A 259 -3.12 7.43 6.58
C VAL A 259 -3.99 7.37 7.82
N SER A 260 -4.64 6.23 8.04
CA SER A 260 -5.44 6.00 9.23
C SER A 260 -4.54 5.80 10.45
N GLN A 261 -4.80 6.56 11.52
CA GLN A 261 -4.11 6.36 12.80
C GLN A 261 -4.35 4.95 13.36
N THR A 262 -5.56 4.42 13.18
CA THR A 262 -5.91 3.05 13.58
C THR A 262 -5.69 2.12 12.39
N GLY A 263 -4.83 1.12 12.57
CA GLY A 263 -4.56 0.09 11.56
C GLY A 263 -3.65 0.52 10.40
N GLY A 264 -3.31 1.82 10.28
CA GLY A 264 -2.34 2.31 9.30
C GLY A 264 -2.82 2.25 7.84
N THR A 265 -4.09 1.93 7.57
CA THR A 265 -4.63 1.86 6.22
C THR A 265 -4.40 3.17 5.46
N ILE A 266 -3.82 3.07 4.27
CA ILE A 266 -3.56 4.18 3.37
C ILE A 266 -4.71 4.24 2.36
N ARG A 267 -5.22 5.44 2.09
CA ARG A 267 -6.27 5.67 1.10
C ARG A 267 -5.92 6.79 0.16
N ILE A 268 -6.25 6.62 -1.12
CA ILE A 268 -6.15 7.67 -2.13
C ILE A 268 -7.56 8.16 -2.43
N PHE A 269 -7.73 9.48 -2.42
CA PHE A 269 -8.97 10.18 -2.71
C PHE A 269 -8.82 10.98 -4.00
N LYS A 270 -9.79 10.81 -4.90
CA LYS A 270 -9.92 11.54 -6.15
C LYS A 270 -11.39 11.83 -6.39
N ASP A 271 -11.73 13.05 -6.78
CA ASP A 271 -13.10 13.49 -7.06
C ASP A 271 -14.10 13.18 -5.92
N GLY A 272 -13.63 13.21 -4.65
CA GLY A 272 -14.45 12.92 -3.48
C GLY A 272 -14.64 11.45 -3.12
N ILE A 273 -14.00 10.53 -3.85
CA ILE A 273 -14.15 9.09 -3.67
C ILE A 273 -12.81 8.51 -3.21
N ALA A 274 -12.85 7.59 -2.25
CA ALA A 274 -11.70 6.75 -1.91
C ALA A 274 -11.51 5.69 -3.01
N VAL A 275 -10.69 6.01 -4.01
CA VAL A 275 -10.43 5.16 -5.18
C VAL A 275 -9.51 3.99 -4.88
N VAL A 276 -8.61 4.15 -3.89
CA VAL A 276 -7.67 3.11 -3.46
C VAL A 276 -7.70 2.96 -1.94
N GLU A 277 -7.60 1.73 -1.48
CA GLU A 277 -7.40 1.37 -0.08
C GLU A 277 -6.32 0.30 0.03
N ILE A 278 -5.26 0.57 0.78
CA ILE A 278 -4.13 -0.33 0.96
C ILE A 278 -3.89 -0.54 2.45
N ALA A 279 -3.97 -1.78 2.90
CA ALA A 279 -3.59 -2.14 4.25
C ALA A 279 -2.06 -2.25 4.36
N PRO A 280 -1.42 -1.74 5.43
CA PRO A 280 0.02 -1.91 5.65
C PRO A 280 0.34 -3.29 6.25
N THR A 281 -0.37 -4.32 5.80
CA THR A 281 -0.24 -5.71 6.27
C THR A 281 0.97 -6.40 5.65
N THR A 282 1.40 -5.94 4.48
CA THR A 282 2.54 -6.48 3.74
C THR A 282 3.77 -5.58 3.89
N LYS A 283 4.89 -6.19 4.27
CA LYS A 283 6.18 -5.52 4.42
C LYS A 283 7.21 -6.19 3.53
N ILE A 284 7.90 -5.41 2.71
CA ILE A 284 9.07 -5.89 1.95
C ILE A 284 10.26 -5.93 2.91
N THR A 285 10.82 -7.13 3.12
CA THR A 285 11.89 -7.38 4.10
C THR A 285 13.24 -7.65 3.44
N GLY A 286 13.26 -7.97 2.15
CA GLY A 286 14.47 -8.20 1.40
C GLY A 286 14.23 -8.18 -0.10
N VAL A 287 15.27 -7.87 -0.86
CA VAL A 287 15.26 -7.89 -2.33
C VAL A 287 16.61 -8.45 -2.79
N HIS A 288 16.56 -9.39 -3.73
CA HIS A 288 17.73 -10.04 -4.34
C HIS A 288 17.61 -9.99 -5.86
N GLY A 289 18.72 -9.75 -6.56
CA GLY A 289 18.73 -9.72 -8.04
C GLY A 289 18.00 -8.53 -8.67
N ILE A 290 17.65 -7.49 -7.90
CA ILE A 290 17.14 -6.21 -8.40
C ILE A 290 18.20 -5.14 -8.11
N ASP A 291 18.71 -4.50 -9.15
CA ASP A 291 19.55 -3.31 -8.97
C ASP A 291 18.67 -2.17 -8.43
N ALA A 292 19.04 -1.62 -7.26
CA ALA A 292 18.35 -0.47 -6.69
C ALA A 292 18.40 0.69 -7.70
N ARG A 293 17.23 1.20 -8.09
CA ARG A 293 17.09 2.39 -8.95
C ARG A 293 17.11 3.66 -8.12
#